data_AF-M1ZQ02-F1
#
_entry.id   AF-M1ZQ02-F1
#
_cell.length_a   1.000
_cell.length_b   1.000
_cell.length_c   1.000
_cell.angle_alpha   90.00
_cell.angle_beta   90.00
_cell.angle_gamma   90.00
#
_symmetry.space_group_name_H-M   'P 1'
#
loop_
_entity.id
_entity.type
_entity.pdbx_description
1 polymer ?
#
loop_
_entity_poly.entity_id
_entity_poly.type
_entity_poly.pdbx_seq_one_letter_code
_entity_poly.pdbx_strand_id
1 'polypeptide(L)'
;MKGSERCYNCFELRLSRSAEYAKSKRFDYFTTTLTISPLKNATKINEIGLELEKKYNIKFLNSDFKKNNGYKYSVDLSKEYNLYRQNYCGCVFSQQEYINRIKNKKIYSIKKVVFYRFNKKHVYTNLKMLEVVFINYKVFLHIDSTVRVIFLFYSLQT
;
A
#
# COMPACT_ATOMS: atom_id res chain seq x y z
N MET A 1 8.46 4.33 -17.25
CA MET A 1 7.05 4.36 -17.72
C MET A 1 6.10 3.90 -16.63
N LYS A 2 5.03 4.66 -16.36
CA LYS A 2 3.91 4.27 -15.49
C LYS A 2 2.76 3.84 -16.39
N GLY A 3 2.11 2.71 -16.12
CA GLY A 3 1.01 2.21 -16.95
C GLY A 3 1.43 1.49 -18.24
N SER A 4 2.65 0.95 -18.28
CA SER A 4 3.08 0.03 -19.35
C SER A 4 2.51 -1.37 -19.14
N GLU A 5 2.53 -2.21 -20.17
CA GLU A 5 2.14 -3.63 -20.13
C GLU A 5 2.80 -4.40 -18.97
N ARG A 6 4.12 -4.22 -18.78
CA ARG A 6 4.85 -4.74 -17.61
C ARG A 6 4.19 -4.41 -16.26
N CYS A 7 3.67 -3.19 -16.11
CA CYS A 7 3.01 -2.80 -14.86
C CYS A 7 1.69 -3.54 -14.67
N TYR A 8 0.94 -3.79 -15.75
CA TYR A 8 -0.30 -4.56 -15.70
C TYR A 8 -0.04 -6.02 -15.30
N ASN A 9 0.97 -6.66 -15.89
CA ASN A 9 1.39 -8.02 -15.49
C ASN A 9 1.81 -8.06 -14.01
N CYS A 10 2.48 -7.01 -13.51
CA CYS A 10 2.82 -6.89 -12.10
C CYS A 10 1.58 -6.73 -11.20
N PHE A 11 0.58 -5.97 -11.63
CA PHE A 11 -0.67 -5.82 -10.88
C PHE A 11 -1.44 -7.14 -10.83
N GLU A 12 -1.60 -7.81 -11.96
CA GLU A 12 -2.23 -9.13 -12.04
C GLU A 12 -1.53 -10.13 -11.13
N LEU A 13 -0.20 -10.24 -11.21
CA LEU A 13 0.58 -11.13 -10.33
C LEU A 13 0.33 -10.81 -8.84
N ARG A 14 0.31 -9.53 -8.46
CA ARG A 14 0.09 -9.15 -7.04
C ARG A 14 -1.33 -9.44 -6.60
N LEU A 15 -2.32 -9.10 -7.42
CA LEU A 15 -3.73 -9.31 -7.08
C LEU A 15 -4.09 -10.80 -7.08
N SER A 16 -3.51 -11.61 -7.98
CA SER A 16 -3.76 -13.05 -8.02
C SER A 16 -3.29 -13.73 -6.73
N ARG A 17 -2.11 -13.36 -6.21
CA ARG A 17 -1.64 -13.83 -4.90
C ARG A 17 -2.55 -13.41 -3.75
N SER A 18 -3.07 -12.18 -3.79
CA SER A 18 -4.07 -11.73 -2.81
C SER A 18 -5.36 -12.54 -2.91
N ALA A 19 -5.84 -12.83 -4.12
CA ALA A 19 -7.05 -13.63 -4.35
C ALA A 19 -6.87 -15.09 -3.88
N GLU A 20 -5.75 -15.72 -4.23
CA GLU A 20 -5.36 -17.06 -3.76
C GLU A 20 -5.35 -17.14 -2.24
N TYR A 21 -4.66 -16.20 -1.60
CA TYR A 21 -4.60 -16.15 -0.15
C TYR A 21 -5.99 -15.93 0.46
N ALA A 22 -6.73 -14.95 -0.07
CA ALA A 22 -8.04 -14.61 0.44
C ALA A 22 -9.02 -15.79 0.36
N LYS A 23 -8.99 -16.53 -0.76
CA LYS A 23 -9.76 -17.76 -0.94
C LYS A 23 -9.34 -18.86 0.04
N SER A 24 -8.03 -19.10 0.17
CA SER A 24 -7.49 -20.16 1.05
C SER A 24 -7.85 -19.94 2.53
N LYS A 25 -8.00 -18.68 2.93
CA LYS A 25 -8.34 -18.28 4.31
C LYS A 25 -9.81 -17.93 4.50
N ARG A 26 -10.66 -18.15 3.50
CA ARG A 26 -12.11 -17.94 3.55
C ARG A 26 -12.50 -16.50 3.88
N PHE A 27 -11.80 -15.54 3.29
CA PHE A 27 -12.22 -14.14 3.30
C PHE A 27 -13.37 -13.91 2.33
N ASP A 28 -14.19 -12.90 2.62
CA ASP A 28 -15.37 -12.57 1.82
C ASP A 28 -14.97 -11.80 0.55
N TYR A 29 -13.95 -10.95 0.67
CA TYR A 29 -13.44 -10.09 -0.39
C TYR A 29 -11.91 -10.03 -0.42
N PHE A 30 -11.37 -9.73 -1.60
CA PHE A 30 -9.99 -9.25 -1.76
C PHE A 30 -9.97 -7.88 -2.45
N THR A 31 -8.92 -7.10 -2.24
CA THR A 31 -8.77 -5.77 -2.85
C THR A 31 -7.31 -5.36 -2.94
N THR A 32 -7.06 -4.13 -3.40
CA THR A 32 -5.72 -3.57 -3.50
C THR A 32 -5.68 -2.09 -3.15
N THR A 33 -4.63 -1.67 -2.47
CA THR A 33 -4.37 -0.25 -2.19
C THR A 33 -3.80 0.49 -3.40
N LEU A 34 -3.47 -0.21 -4.50
CA LEU A 34 -2.86 0.42 -5.68
C LEU A 34 -3.70 1.54 -6.29
N THR A 35 -5.02 1.55 -6.07
CA THR A 35 -5.95 2.57 -6.59
C THR A 35 -5.92 3.89 -5.81
N ILE A 36 -5.24 3.95 -4.65
CA ILE A 36 -5.01 5.22 -3.92
C ILE A 36 -4.04 6.14 -4.65
N SER A 37 -3.15 5.58 -5.46
CA SER A 37 -2.09 6.35 -6.09
C SER A 37 -2.63 7.14 -7.28
N PRO A 38 -2.40 8.47 -7.36
CA PRO A 38 -2.85 9.28 -8.49
C PRO A 38 -2.15 8.91 -9.80
N LEU A 39 -1.10 8.12 -9.71
CA LEU A 39 -0.23 7.72 -10.81
C LEU A 39 -0.59 6.36 -11.42
N LYS A 40 -1.65 5.72 -10.92
CA LYS A 40 -2.07 4.38 -11.31
C LYS A 40 -3.42 4.44 -12.00
N ASN A 41 -3.56 3.67 -13.07
CA ASN A 41 -4.83 3.53 -13.78
C ASN A 41 -5.74 2.60 -12.95
N ALA A 42 -6.62 3.21 -12.15
CA ALA A 42 -7.55 2.47 -11.29
C ALA A 42 -8.54 1.62 -12.12
N THR A 43 -9.00 2.12 -13.27
CA THR A 43 -9.88 1.35 -14.17
C THR A 43 -9.21 0.04 -14.57
N LYS A 44 -7.96 0.09 -15.04
CA LYS A 44 -7.26 -1.13 -15.46
C LYS A 44 -6.98 -2.09 -14.31
N ILE A 45 -6.68 -1.55 -13.12
CA ILE A 45 -6.50 -2.37 -11.91
C ILE A 45 -7.80 -3.07 -11.51
N ASN A 46 -8.93 -2.36 -11.62
CA ASN A 46 -10.25 -2.91 -11.28
C ASN A 46 -10.71 -3.95 -12.31
N GLU A 47 -10.43 -3.76 -13.60
CA GLU A 47 -10.64 -4.78 -14.64
C GLU A 47 -9.92 -6.09 -14.27
N ILE A 48 -8.62 -6.01 -13.97
CA ILE A 48 -7.81 -7.17 -13.54
C ILE A 48 -8.41 -7.81 -12.29
N GLY A 49 -8.83 -7.02 -11.30
CA GLY A 49 -9.45 -7.53 -10.08
C GLY A 49 -10.75 -8.30 -10.35
N LEU A 50 -11.60 -7.80 -11.26
CA LEU A 50 -12.84 -8.47 -11.65
C LEU A 50 -12.61 -9.76 -12.45
N GLU A 51 -11.56 -9.80 -13.28
CA GLU A 51 -11.14 -11.04 -13.96
C GLU A 51 -10.69 -12.10 -12.95
N LEU A 52 -9.91 -11.69 -11.94
CA LEU A 52 -9.43 -12.57 -10.87
C LEU A 52 -10.55 -13.03 -9.93
N GLU A 53 -11.57 -12.21 -9.70
CA GLU A 53 -12.77 -12.61 -8.95
C GLU A 53 -13.41 -13.85 -9.59
N LYS A 54 -13.59 -13.82 -10.92
CA LYS A 54 -14.16 -14.95 -11.67
C LYS A 54 -13.24 -16.17 -11.60
N LYS A 55 -11.93 -15.97 -11.79
CA LYS A 55 -10.92 -17.04 -11.80
C LYS A 55 -10.81 -17.79 -10.47
N TYR A 56 -10.79 -17.06 -9.35
CA TYR A 56 -10.57 -17.63 -8.01
C TYR A 56 -11.86 -17.84 -7.20
N ASN A 57 -13.01 -17.44 -7.75
CA ASN A 57 -14.32 -17.51 -7.12
C ASN A 57 -14.31 -16.89 -5.70
N ILE A 58 -13.86 -15.64 -5.63
CA ILE A 58 -13.86 -14.78 -4.43
C ILE A 58 -14.12 -13.34 -4.86
N LYS A 59 -14.97 -12.61 -4.16
CA LYS A 59 -15.40 -11.28 -4.59
C LYS A 59 -14.25 -10.26 -4.55
N PHE A 60 -14.14 -9.43 -5.57
CA PHE A 60 -13.21 -8.31 -5.61
C PHE A 60 -13.92 -7.03 -5.17
N LEU A 61 -13.35 -6.34 -4.19
CA LEU A 61 -13.83 -5.01 -3.82
C LEU A 61 -13.29 -3.98 -4.81
N ASN A 62 -14.08 -3.72 -5.85
CA ASN A 62 -13.84 -2.66 -6.82
C ASN A 62 -13.78 -1.31 -6.10
N SER A 63 -12.67 -0.60 -6.28
CA SER A 63 -12.41 0.64 -5.54
C SER A 63 -11.61 1.61 -6.36
N ASP A 64 -11.92 2.90 -6.22
CA ASP A 64 -11.07 3.98 -6.68
C ASP A 64 -10.76 4.91 -5.51
N PHE A 65 -9.83 4.48 -4.65
CA PHE A 65 -9.56 5.15 -3.38
C PHE A 65 -9.00 6.58 -3.54
N LYS A 66 -8.63 7.02 -4.75
CA LYS A 66 -8.19 8.41 -4.97
C LYS A 66 -9.35 9.41 -5.06
N LYS A 67 -10.58 8.96 -5.34
CA LYS A 67 -11.78 9.81 -5.40
C LYS A 67 -12.09 10.44 -4.03
N ASN A 68 -12.92 11.49 -4.02
CA ASN A 68 -13.36 12.18 -2.79
C ASN A 68 -12.20 12.60 -1.87
N ASN A 69 -11.14 13.15 -2.45
CA ASN A 69 -9.90 13.54 -1.74
C ASN A 69 -9.17 12.38 -1.03
N GLY A 70 -9.48 11.11 -1.33
CA GLY A 70 -8.89 9.97 -0.63
C GLY A 70 -7.36 9.93 -0.70
N TYR A 71 -6.75 10.33 -1.82
CA TYR A 71 -5.29 10.45 -1.88
C TYR A 71 -4.74 11.48 -0.86
N LYS A 72 -5.37 12.66 -0.78
CA LYS A 72 -5.01 13.72 0.16
C LYS A 72 -5.17 13.24 1.59
N TYR A 73 -6.30 12.61 1.92
CA TYR A 73 -6.51 11.99 3.22
C TYR A 73 -5.44 10.96 3.56
N SER A 74 -5.02 10.11 2.60
CA SER A 74 -3.92 9.17 2.84
C SER A 74 -2.61 9.86 3.20
N VAL A 75 -2.34 11.03 2.58
CA VAL A 75 -1.13 11.83 2.84
C VAL A 75 -1.20 12.44 4.24
N ASP A 76 -2.35 13.02 4.59
CA ASP A 76 -2.55 13.69 5.88
C ASP A 76 -2.49 12.68 7.03
N LEU A 77 -3.17 11.54 6.91
CA LEU A 77 -3.09 10.44 7.87
C LEU A 77 -1.65 9.92 8.02
N SER A 78 -0.91 9.78 6.93
CA SER A 78 0.49 9.34 7.02
C SER A 78 1.37 10.33 7.77
N LYS A 79 1.11 11.64 7.65
CA LYS A 79 1.84 12.66 8.43
C LYS A 79 1.45 12.60 9.91
N GLU A 80 0.15 12.54 10.18
CA GLU A 80 -0.42 12.47 11.53
C GLU A 80 0.14 11.27 12.31
N TYR A 81 0.17 10.10 11.69
CA TYR A 81 0.64 8.86 12.31
C TYR A 81 2.15 8.60 12.10
N ASN A 82 2.90 9.56 11.54
CA ASN A 82 4.33 9.44 11.22
C ASN A 82 4.67 8.14 10.46
N LEU A 83 3.85 7.79 9.47
CA LEU A 83 3.99 6.59 8.66
C LEU A 83 5.00 6.81 7.54
N TYR A 84 5.83 5.79 7.30
CA TYR A 84 6.71 5.78 6.15
C TYR A 84 5.89 5.84 4.84
N ARG A 85 6.20 6.81 3.98
CA ARG A 85 5.63 6.94 2.64
C ARG A 85 6.68 6.71 1.58
N GLN A 86 6.56 5.59 0.90
CA GLN A 86 7.40 5.26 -0.23
C GLN A 86 7.03 6.09 -1.46
N ASN A 87 8.02 6.74 -2.09
CA ASN A 87 7.84 7.60 -3.26
C ASN A 87 8.03 6.86 -4.61
N TYR A 88 7.99 5.53 -4.59
CA TYR A 88 8.12 4.65 -5.75
C TYR A 88 7.27 3.39 -5.56
N CYS A 89 7.00 2.65 -6.64
CA CYS A 89 6.05 1.53 -6.64
C CYS A 89 6.55 0.24 -5.95
N GLY A 90 7.82 0.19 -5.53
CA GLY A 90 8.45 -0.99 -4.94
C GLY A 90 9.07 -1.99 -5.93
N CYS A 91 9.03 -1.74 -7.24
CA CYS A 91 9.84 -2.53 -8.18
C CYS A 91 11.17 -1.82 -8.49
N VAL A 92 12.21 -2.61 -8.82
CA VAL A 92 13.57 -2.11 -9.15
C VAL A 92 13.54 -0.99 -10.20
N PHE A 93 12.70 -1.13 -11.22
CA PHE A 93 12.53 -0.12 -12.28
C PHE A 93 12.01 1.21 -11.73
N SER A 94 10.98 1.17 -10.87
CA SER A 94 10.42 2.38 -10.26
C SER A 94 11.36 3.00 -9.24
N GLN A 95 12.18 2.18 -8.57
CA GLN A 95 13.21 2.64 -7.64
C GLN A 95 14.34 3.34 -8.40
N GLN A 96 14.82 2.77 -9.50
CA GLN A 96 15.84 3.37 -10.35
C GLN A 96 15.37 4.71 -10.93
N GLU A 97 14.13 4.76 -11.43
CA GLU A 97 13.52 6.03 -11.87
C GLU A 97 13.48 7.07 -10.75
N TYR A 98 13.16 6.66 -9.52
CA TYR A 98 13.13 7.56 -8.36
C TYR A 98 14.52 8.07 -8.00
N ILE A 99 15.53 7.19 -7.94
CA ILE A 99 16.92 7.55 -7.67
C ILE A 99 17.43 8.55 -8.72
N ASN A 100 17.17 8.30 -10.00
CA ASN A 100 17.59 9.19 -11.08
C ASN A 100 16.92 10.58 -10.95
N ARG A 101 15.64 10.64 -10.56
CA ARG A 101 14.93 11.92 -10.31
C ARG A 101 15.55 12.70 -9.15
N ILE A 102 15.98 12.02 -8.08
CA ILE A 102 16.64 12.68 -6.95
C ILE A 102 18.02 13.21 -7.36
N LYS A 103 18.82 12.40 -8.05
CA LYS A 103 20.15 12.81 -8.54
C LYS A 103 20.10 14.06 -9.43
N ASN A 104 19.04 14.19 -10.23
CA ASN A 104 18.86 15.31 -11.16
C ASN A 104 18.24 16.57 -10.51
N LYS A 105 17.77 16.49 -9.26
CA LYS A 105 17.35 17.69 -8.53
C LYS A 105 18.60 18.38 -8.00
N LYS A 106 18.88 19.61 -8.46
CA LYS A 106 19.90 20.50 -7.85
C LYS A 106 19.73 20.47 -6.33
N ILE A 107 20.71 19.89 -5.64
CA ILE A 107 20.76 19.89 -4.19
C ILE A 107 21.08 21.33 -3.80
N TYR A 108 20.07 22.11 -3.44
CA TYR A 108 20.32 23.29 -2.61
C TYR A 108 20.82 22.75 -1.28
N SER A 109 22.06 23.11 -0.93
CA SER A 109 22.73 22.72 0.30
C SER A 109 21.82 23.06 1.48
N ILE A 110 21.27 22.04 2.14
CA ILE A 110 20.52 22.23 3.38
C ILE A 110 21.54 22.69 4.43
N LYS A 111 21.66 24.01 4.61
CA LYS A 111 22.30 24.58 5.79
C LYS A 111 21.34 24.36 6.96
N LYS A 112 21.80 23.62 7.97
CA LYS A 112 21.18 23.39 9.29
C LYS A 112 20.07 22.32 9.34
N VAL A 113 20.46 21.14 9.84
CA VAL A 113 19.53 20.16 10.42
C VAL A 113 19.19 20.65 11.84
N VAL A 114 17.92 20.94 12.11
CA VAL A 114 17.43 21.27 13.47
C VAL A 114 16.87 19.99 14.08
N PHE A 115 17.48 19.52 15.17
CA PHE A 115 16.99 18.37 15.93
C PHE A 115 15.91 18.84 16.92
N TYR A 116 14.71 18.27 16.84
CA TYR A 116 13.67 18.42 17.87
C TYR A 116 13.65 17.18 18.76
N ARG A 117 13.85 17.37 20.07
CA ARG A 117 13.71 16.34 21.10
C ARG A 117 12.28 16.39 21.66
N PHE A 118 11.40 15.51 21.19
CA PHE A 118 10.04 15.42 21.74
C PHE A 118 10.01 14.47 22.95
N ASN A 119 9.81 15.05 24.13
CA ASN A 119 9.39 14.35 25.34
C ASN A 119 7.85 14.44 25.42
N LYS A 120 7.13 13.30 25.39
CA LYS A 120 6.05 12.97 26.35
C LYS A 120 5.31 11.67 26.01
N LYS A 121 5.11 10.89 27.08
CA LYS A 121 4.33 9.66 27.24
C LYS A 121 2.88 9.83 26.79
N HIS A 122 2.34 8.90 26.00
CA HIS A 122 0.93 8.47 26.11
C HIS A 122 0.82 6.97 25.82
N VAL A 123 0.35 6.27 26.85
CA VAL A 123 0.10 4.83 26.93
C VAL A 123 -1.24 4.54 26.26
N TYR A 124 -1.30 3.54 25.37
CA TYR A 124 -2.56 2.95 24.93
C TYR A 124 -2.62 1.49 25.39
N THR A 125 -3.42 1.26 26.42
CA THR A 125 -3.82 -0.05 26.94
C THR A 125 -4.90 -0.67 26.03
N ASN A 126 -4.76 -1.96 25.72
CA ASN A 126 -5.67 -2.84 24.95
C ASN A 126 -5.45 -3.02 23.44
N LEU A 127 -4.19 -3.09 23.00
CA LEU A 127 -3.84 -3.80 21.76
C LEU A 127 -3.19 -5.14 22.13
N LYS A 128 -3.83 -6.27 21.80
CA LYS A 128 -3.15 -7.58 21.84
C LYS A 128 -2.11 -7.60 20.73
N MET A 129 -0.84 -7.41 21.09
CA MET A 129 0.29 -7.71 20.22
C MET A 129 0.28 -9.20 19.89
N LEU A 130 0.23 -9.53 18.60
CA LEU A 130 0.74 -10.80 18.13
C LEU A 130 2.19 -10.54 17.73
N GLU A 131 3.13 -11.07 18.52
CA GLU A 131 4.54 -11.11 18.14
C GLU A 131 4.68 -12.01 16.90
N VAL A 132 4.79 -11.38 15.74
CA VAL A 132 5.38 -12.04 14.57
C VAL A 132 6.79 -11.47 14.46
N VAL A 133 7.73 -12.25 14.95
CA VAL A 133 9.17 -11.99 14.85
C VAL A 133 9.54 -11.98 13.36
N PHE A 134 10.35 -11.00 12.98
CA PHE A 134 10.80 -10.65 11.63
C PHE A 134 9.86 -9.73 10.84
N ILE A 135 10.36 -8.50 10.62
CA ILE A 135 9.90 -7.40 9.77
C ILE A 135 9.18 -6.26 10.53
N ASN A 136 9.79 -5.06 10.49
CA ASN A 136 9.27 -3.80 11.07
C ASN A 136 8.08 -3.25 10.25
N TYR A 137 6.90 -3.86 10.38
CA TYR A 137 5.65 -3.23 9.94
C TYR A 137 4.62 -3.23 11.08
N LYS A 138 3.82 -2.15 11.15
CA LYS A 138 2.58 -2.14 11.94
C LYS A 138 1.42 -2.48 11.00
N VAL A 139 0.82 -3.64 11.19
CA VAL A 139 -0.42 -4.03 10.49
C VAL A 139 -1.59 -3.49 11.32
N PHE A 140 -2.41 -2.63 10.72
CA PHE A 140 -3.70 -2.25 11.30
C PHE A 140 -4.77 -3.16 10.70
N LEU A 141 -5.30 -4.08 11.52
CA LEU A 141 -6.50 -4.85 11.20
C LEU A 141 -7.70 -4.09 11.76
N HIS A 142 -8.59 -3.62 10.88
CA HIS A 142 -9.96 -3.28 11.27
C HIS A 142 -10.81 -4.53 10.99
N ILE A 143 -11.19 -5.23 12.04
CA ILE A 143 -12.14 -6.35 11.98
C ILE A 143 -13.48 -5.76 12.38
N ASP A 144 -14.28 -5.33 11.39
CA ASP A 144 -15.70 -5.15 11.61
C ASP A 144 -16.32 -6.56 11.65
N SER A 145 -17.10 -6.87 12.68
CA SER A 145 -17.72 -8.19 12.94
C SER A 145 -18.64 -8.70 11.83
N THR A 146 -18.86 -7.90 10.78
CA THR A 146 -19.75 -8.20 9.65
C THR A 146 -19.02 -8.44 8.32
N VAL A 147 -17.76 -8.00 8.15
CA VAL A 147 -16.99 -8.18 6.90
C VAL A 147 -15.51 -8.41 7.20
N ARG A 148 -14.99 -9.59 6.83
CA ARG A 148 -13.56 -9.89 6.99
C ARG A 148 -12.80 -9.41 5.74
N VAL A 149 -12.23 -8.19 5.81
CA VAL A 149 -11.37 -7.64 4.76
C VAL A 149 -9.91 -7.72 5.19
N ILE A 150 -9.05 -8.21 4.30
CA ILE A 150 -7.59 -8.19 4.50
C ILE A 150 -6.91 -7.23 3.53
N PHE A 151 -5.98 -6.44 4.08
CA PHE A 151 -4.97 -5.70 3.34
C PHE A 151 -3.62 -6.43 3.47
N LEU A 152 -3.20 -7.15 2.43
CA LEU A 152 -1.87 -7.77 2.39
C LEU A 152 -0.85 -6.80 1.79
N PHE A 153 0.07 -6.33 2.64
CA PHE A 153 1.26 -5.60 2.21
C PHE A 153 2.40 -6.60 2.02
N TYR A 154 2.71 -6.94 0.77
CA TYR A 154 3.98 -7.60 0.47
C TYR A 154 5.01 -6.53 0.06
N SER A 155 6.01 -6.36 0.92
CA SER A 155 7.32 -5.82 0.57
C SER A 155 8.24 -7.02 0.39
N LEU A 156 8.43 -7.47 -0.86
CA LEU A 156 9.53 -8.39 -1.16
C LEU A 156 10.81 -7.56 -1.06
N GLN A 157 11.52 -7.67 0.08
CA GLN A 157 12.92 -7.28 0.20
C GLN A 157 13.75 -8.53 -0.05
N THR A 158 14.45 -8.55 -1.18
CA THR A 158 15.77 -9.16 -1.31
C THR A 158 16.77 -8.02 -1.36
#